data_AF-A0A9D5FX01-F1
#
_entry.id   AF-A0A9D5FX01-F1
#
_cell.length_a   1.000
_cell.length_b   1.000
_cell.length_c   1.000
_cell.angle_alpha   90.00
_cell.angle_beta   90.00
_cell.angle_gamma   90.00
#
_symmetry.space_group_name_H-M   'P 1'
#
loop_
_entity.id
_entity.type
_entity.pdbx_description
1 polymer ?
#
loop_
_entity_poly.entity_id
_entity_poly.type
_entity_poly.pdbx_seq_one_letter_code
_entity_poly.pdbx_strand_id
1 'polypeptide(L)'
;MNYLKKIFFSTGCLLASVSLITSCNNGYEEYDMVDPPRPISSDTQAFPGYFVKVDGTGSGTSWDDAMSGNQFFTMLANNSFKQGADIYLAAGIYKVGTSSSDFVSVSSGVNIYGGYDPTSTGYVTAISYPSSFETIISGDINEDGIANQGDAHLMEVTTTIPVSFYGITFKGGYIATATHTEASGANLSVRSGINVLKGGALNMNYCNIEGCISDIGANGDAGGAALLISGGVVKMNKCVIKDNQSNNRGGAIRMIISQAHDTKLYMNNSLLTHNGIKGDFGGTIQVSGSCDIFMNNCTLVDNYAKYGGAGINTSGKLVLMNSTLVNNLCTDGSNGHELRCEGKNNWFLMNNIILETAGKSNTGNPSLCLNGNDKIIVSGGYNLISFVGGTGTFTRQGTDKIGITYNKVFGSASLADNDGYPKTLALPNGRYAAAPLNELQSYASKNLLIYNVGIDQRGFNRKSQKTCPGAYEYVGENDGKTALDGTLPDLNVNNGQW
;
A
#
# COMPACT_ATOMS: atom_id res chain seq x y z
N MET A 1 26.24 46.26 46.38
CA MET A 1 26.57 46.43 44.94
C MET A 1 26.79 45.07 44.26
N ASN A 2 25.84 44.14 44.40
CA ASN A 2 25.94 42.78 43.81
C ASN A 2 24.58 42.11 43.52
N TYR A 3 23.51 42.90 43.33
CA TYR A 3 22.18 42.38 42.97
C TYR A 3 21.58 42.99 41.69
N LEU A 4 22.30 43.88 40.99
CA LEU A 4 21.82 44.52 39.76
C LEU A 4 22.38 43.94 38.46
N LYS A 5 23.30 42.96 38.51
CA LYS A 5 23.92 42.36 37.31
C LYS A 5 23.36 40.99 36.89
N LYS A 6 22.41 40.40 37.64
CA LYS A 6 21.77 39.13 37.28
C LYS A 6 20.41 39.25 36.57
N ILE A 7 19.88 40.46 36.42
CA ILE A 7 18.59 40.69 35.72
C ILE A 7 18.79 41.07 34.23
N PHE A 8 20.02 41.35 33.78
CA PHE A 8 20.29 41.76 32.40
C PHE A 8 20.72 40.65 31.44
N PHE A 9 20.84 39.40 31.90
CA PHE A 9 21.16 38.25 31.02
C PHE A 9 19.97 37.33 30.72
N SER A 10 18.81 37.52 31.38
CA SER A 10 17.58 36.74 31.10
C SER A 10 16.57 37.46 30.21
N THR A 11 16.71 38.77 30.00
CA THR A 11 15.81 39.56 29.14
C THR A 11 16.30 39.73 27.70
N GLY A 12 17.58 39.44 27.41
CA GLY A 12 18.13 39.47 26.05
C GLY A 12 17.82 38.24 25.19
N CYS A 13 17.46 37.09 25.79
CA CYS A 13 17.09 35.87 25.06
C CYS A 13 15.58 35.72 24.84
N LEU A 14 14.75 36.56 25.47
CA LEU A 14 13.30 36.56 25.24
C LEU A 14 12.87 37.52 24.11
N LEU A 15 13.67 38.53 23.78
CA LEU A 15 13.33 39.46 22.69
C LEU A 15 13.70 38.93 21.30
N ALA A 16 14.66 38.00 21.19
CA ALA A 16 14.96 37.31 19.92
C ALA A 16 13.95 36.18 19.59
N SER A 17 13.22 35.67 20.59
CA SER A 17 12.18 34.65 20.40
C SER A 17 10.78 35.25 20.16
N VAL A 18 10.54 36.52 20.48
CA VAL A 18 9.28 37.21 20.14
C VAL A 18 9.32 37.83 18.74
N SER A 19 10.51 38.17 18.21
CA SER A 19 10.67 38.65 16.82
C SER A 19 10.71 37.55 15.75
N LEU A 20 10.75 36.27 16.16
CA LEU A 20 10.67 35.12 15.24
C LEU A 20 9.26 34.49 15.16
N ILE A 21 8.32 34.97 15.99
CA ILE A 21 6.93 34.50 16.00
C ILE A 21 6.02 35.43 15.16
N THR A 22 6.52 36.58 14.70
CA THR A 22 5.78 37.54 13.87
C THR A 22 6.17 37.57 12.40
N SER A 23 7.05 36.67 11.93
CA SER A 23 7.30 36.45 10.48
C SER A 23 6.71 35.16 9.93
N CYS A 24 5.97 34.40 10.75
CA CYS A 24 5.12 33.29 10.31
C CYS A 24 3.63 33.67 10.39
N ASN A 25 3.30 34.89 9.99
CA ASN A 25 1.96 35.28 9.55
C ASN A 25 2.09 35.78 8.11
N ASN A 26 2.50 34.88 7.20
CA ASN A 26 2.09 35.07 5.81
C ASN A 26 0.58 34.85 5.81
N GLY A 27 -0.16 35.90 5.48
CA GLY A 27 -1.60 35.96 5.55
C GLY A 27 -2.23 34.71 4.96
N TYR A 28 -2.97 33.99 5.79
CA TYR A 28 -4.20 33.40 5.31
C TYR A 28 -5.10 34.59 4.98
N GLU A 29 -5.00 35.10 3.76
CA GLU A 29 -6.22 35.60 3.14
C GLU A 29 -7.11 34.34 3.04
N GLU A 30 -8.10 34.25 3.92
CA GLU A 30 -9.33 33.52 3.61
C GLU A 30 -9.84 34.15 2.31
N TYR A 31 -9.35 33.65 1.18
CA TYR A 31 -10.20 33.58 0.01
C TYR A 31 -11.28 32.59 0.41
N ASP A 32 -12.38 33.14 0.93
CA ASP A 32 -13.68 32.49 0.80
C ASP A 32 -13.79 32.17 -0.68
N MET A 33 -13.51 30.91 -1.03
CA MET A 33 -13.89 30.34 -2.30
C MET A 33 -15.40 30.45 -2.31
N VAL A 34 -15.91 31.52 -2.90
CA VAL A 34 -17.33 31.76 -3.07
C VAL A 34 -17.89 30.50 -3.72
N ASP A 35 -18.83 29.84 -3.04
CA ASP A 35 -19.55 28.69 -3.58
C ASP A 35 -19.91 29.02 -5.04
N PRO A 36 -19.61 28.15 -6.03
CA PRO A 36 -20.24 28.29 -7.34
C PRO A 36 -21.75 28.45 -7.09
N PRO A 37 -22.42 29.42 -7.74
CA PRO A 37 -23.73 29.89 -7.31
C PRO A 37 -24.66 28.71 -7.04
N ARG A 38 -25.06 28.56 -5.77
CA ARG A 38 -26.04 27.55 -5.38
C ARG A 38 -27.28 27.77 -6.24
N PRO A 39 -27.74 26.77 -7.02
CA PRO A 39 -29.09 26.80 -7.50
C PRO A 39 -29.97 26.80 -6.25
N ILE A 40 -30.70 27.89 -6.03
CA ILE A 40 -31.74 27.95 -5.00
C ILE A 40 -32.86 27.03 -5.49
N SER A 41 -32.69 25.73 -5.32
CA SER A 41 -33.80 24.79 -5.39
C SER A 41 -34.57 24.95 -4.08
N SER A 42 -35.90 25.01 -4.17
CA SER A 42 -36.80 25.08 -3.02
C SER A 42 -36.82 23.79 -2.18
N ASP A 43 -35.92 22.85 -2.44
CA ASP A 43 -35.76 21.63 -1.65
C ASP A 43 -34.68 21.83 -0.57
N THR A 44 -35.10 21.65 0.68
CA THR A 44 -34.29 21.70 1.91
C THR A 44 -33.31 20.52 2.05
N GLN A 45 -32.86 19.91 0.95
CA GLN A 45 -31.85 18.85 1.01
C GLN A 45 -30.45 19.45 1.21
N ALA A 46 -29.75 18.97 2.25
CA ALA A 46 -28.36 19.31 2.49
C ALA A 46 -27.52 18.83 1.30
N PHE A 47 -26.67 19.72 0.76
CA PHE A 47 -25.73 19.41 -0.32
C PHE A 47 -24.85 18.22 0.08
N PRO A 48 -25.01 17.03 -0.53
CA PRO A 48 -24.36 15.82 -0.06
C PRO A 48 -22.90 15.72 -0.52
N GLY A 49 -22.50 16.48 -1.53
CA GLY A 49 -21.18 16.43 -2.15
C GLY A 49 -21.26 16.73 -3.65
N TYR A 50 -20.15 16.52 -4.34
CA TYR A 50 -20.05 16.75 -5.79
C TYR A 50 -20.25 15.45 -6.57
N PHE A 51 -20.93 15.52 -7.70
CA PHE A 51 -21.26 14.37 -8.55
C PHE A 51 -20.56 14.46 -9.90
N VAL A 52 -19.94 13.36 -10.32
CA VAL A 52 -19.09 13.31 -11.52
C VAL A 52 -19.48 12.14 -12.41
N LYS A 53 -19.78 12.43 -13.67
CA LYS A 53 -19.92 11.43 -14.75
C LYS A 53 -18.80 11.66 -15.77
N VAL A 54 -18.40 10.62 -16.49
CA VAL A 54 -17.32 10.73 -17.50
C VAL A 54 -17.58 11.90 -18.45
N ASP A 55 -18.80 11.95 -18.99
CA ASP A 55 -19.31 12.88 -19.98
C ASP A 55 -20.31 13.89 -19.41
N GLY A 56 -20.32 14.10 -18.08
CA GLY A 56 -21.20 15.07 -17.43
C GLY A 56 -20.99 16.49 -17.95
N THR A 57 -22.06 17.27 -18.06
CA THR A 57 -22.01 18.66 -18.58
C THR A 57 -22.45 19.70 -17.57
N GLY A 58 -22.80 19.26 -16.36
CA GLY A 58 -23.38 20.09 -15.30
C GLY A 58 -22.34 20.68 -14.36
N SER A 59 -22.84 21.28 -13.27
CA SER A 59 -22.00 21.92 -12.25
C SER A 59 -21.53 20.97 -11.12
N GLY A 60 -22.04 19.73 -11.12
CA GLY A 60 -21.75 18.68 -10.15
C GLY A 60 -22.66 18.70 -8.92
N THR A 61 -23.82 19.36 -8.96
CA THR A 61 -24.69 19.51 -7.78
C THR A 61 -25.60 18.31 -7.51
N SER A 62 -25.82 17.45 -8.50
CA SER A 62 -26.57 16.20 -8.42
C SER A 62 -26.09 15.23 -9.51
N TRP A 63 -26.53 13.97 -9.52
CA TRP A 63 -26.25 13.06 -10.64
C TRP A 63 -26.86 13.50 -11.99
N ASP A 64 -27.95 14.27 -11.95
CA ASP A 64 -28.62 14.83 -13.14
C ASP A 64 -27.90 16.09 -13.66
N ASP A 65 -27.16 16.76 -12.78
CA ASP A 65 -26.30 17.92 -13.07
C ASP A 65 -24.83 17.57 -12.83
N ALA A 66 -24.40 16.34 -13.13
CA ALA A 66 -23.04 15.88 -12.83
C ALA A 66 -22.01 16.63 -13.68
N MET A 67 -20.86 16.98 -13.10
CA MET A 67 -19.73 17.56 -13.83
C MET A 67 -18.98 16.48 -14.64
N SER A 68 -18.23 16.90 -15.66
CA SER A 68 -17.36 16.00 -16.43
C SER A 68 -16.16 15.52 -15.61
N GLY A 69 -15.55 14.43 -16.06
CA GLY A 69 -14.24 13.99 -15.55
C GLY A 69 -13.15 15.05 -15.70
N ASN A 70 -13.12 15.75 -16.84
CA ASN A 70 -12.14 16.83 -17.08
C ASN A 70 -12.30 17.99 -16.10
N GLN A 71 -13.54 18.40 -15.84
CA GLN A 71 -13.83 19.44 -14.85
C GLN A 71 -13.46 18.98 -13.44
N PHE A 72 -13.75 17.73 -13.08
CA PHE A 72 -13.33 17.15 -11.80
C PHE A 72 -11.80 17.22 -11.60
N PHE A 73 -11.01 16.76 -12.59
CA PHE A 73 -9.55 16.83 -12.48
C PHE A 73 -9.02 18.26 -12.45
N THR A 74 -9.62 19.17 -13.22
CA THR A 74 -9.29 20.61 -13.17
C THR A 74 -9.56 21.20 -11.79
N MET A 75 -10.70 20.89 -11.19
CA MET A 75 -11.06 21.36 -9.85
C MET A 75 -10.19 20.75 -8.76
N LEU A 76 -9.77 19.48 -8.89
CA LEU A 76 -8.79 18.87 -7.99
C LEU A 76 -7.45 19.59 -8.06
N ALA A 77 -6.91 19.78 -9.27
CA ALA A 77 -5.61 20.43 -9.49
C ALA A 77 -5.58 21.89 -9.02
N ASN A 78 -6.71 22.59 -9.15
CA ASN A 78 -6.83 24.00 -8.73
C ASN A 78 -7.28 24.18 -7.28
N ASN A 79 -7.34 23.10 -6.48
CA ASN A 79 -7.89 23.14 -5.11
C ASN A 79 -9.26 23.81 -5.01
N SER A 80 -10.11 23.63 -6.03
CA SER A 80 -11.43 24.28 -6.10
C SER A 80 -12.49 23.56 -5.25
N PHE A 81 -12.23 22.31 -4.85
CA PHE A 81 -13.06 21.63 -3.88
C PHE A 81 -12.77 22.11 -2.46
N LYS A 82 -13.83 22.29 -1.68
CA LYS A 82 -13.72 22.52 -0.25
C LYS A 82 -12.96 21.37 0.41
N GLN A 83 -12.05 21.69 1.33
CA GLN A 83 -11.38 20.68 2.15
C GLN A 83 -12.42 19.80 2.88
N GLY A 84 -12.25 18.49 2.78
CA GLY A 84 -13.14 17.47 3.33
C GLY A 84 -14.38 17.20 2.48
N ALA A 85 -14.49 17.77 1.27
CA ALA A 85 -15.62 17.50 0.39
C ALA A 85 -15.68 16.02 -0.01
N ASP A 86 -16.91 15.50 -0.05
CA ASP A 86 -17.23 14.20 -0.64
C ASP A 86 -17.50 14.38 -2.14
N ILE A 87 -16.90 13.52 -2.97
CA ILE A 87 -16.98 13.55 -4.42
C ILE A 87 -17.34 12.14 -4.91
N TYR A 88 -18.44 12.01 -5.63
CA TYR A 88 -19.02 10.75 -6.06
C TYR A 88 -18.84 10.58 -7.57
N LEU A 89 -18.14 9.52 -7.97
CA LEU A 89 -17.86 9.19 -9.36
C LEU A 89 -18.73 8.02 -9.79
N ALA A 90 -19.49 8.24 -10.86
CA ALA A 90 -20.09 7.16 -11.62
C ALA A 90 -19.00 6.20 -12.15
N ALA A 91 -19.40 4.98 -12.47
CA ALA A 91 -18.53 4.08 -13.20
C ALA A 91 -18.26 4.58 -14.62
N GLY A 92 -17.09 4.20 -15.12
CA GLY A 92 -16.56 4.70 -16.38
C GLY A 92 -15.06 4.98 -16.29
N ILE A 93 -14.48 5.41 -17.41
CA ILE A 93 -13.06 5.65 -17.57
C ILE A 93 -12.81 7.17 -17.58
N TYR A 94 -12.09 7.65 -16.58
CA TYR A 94 -11.73 9.05 -16.37
C TYR A 94 -10.26 9.24 -16.71
N LYS A 95 -9.98 9.92 -17.82
CA LYS A 95 -8.62 10.15 -18.31
C LYS A 95 -7.97 11.34 -17.62
N VAL A 96 -6.74 11.15 -17.14
CA VAL A 96 -6.03 12.14 -16.30
C VAL A 96 -5.55 13.38 -17.06
N GLY A 97 -5.51 13.33 -18.39
CA GLY A 97 -5.10 14.47 -19.21
C GLY A 97 -5.25 14.23 -20.70
N THR A 98 -4.50 15.00 -21.48
CA THR A 98 -4.48 14.97 -22.96
C THR A 98 -3.08 14.81 -23.53
N SER A 99 -2.03 14.85 -22.70
CA SER A 99 -0.63 14.65 -23.05
C SER A 99 0.01 13.57 -22.17
N SER A 100 1.00 12.83 -22.68
CA SER A 100 1.71 11.81 -21.91
C SER A 100 2.55 12.36 -20.75
N SER A 101 2.75 13.68 -20.71
CA SER A 101 3.36 14.36 -19.56
C SER A 101 2.38 14.70 -18.43
N ASP A 102 1.08 14.53 -18.66
CA ASP A 102 0.06 15.01 -17.74
C ASP A 102 -0.04 14.12 -16.50
N PHE A 103 -0.42 14.76 -15.39
CA PHE A 103 -0.78 14.12 -14.14
C PHE A 103 -1.66 15.09 -13.33
N VAL A 104 -2.44 14.58 -12.39
CA VAL A 104 -3.24 15.42 -11.50
C VAL A 104 -2.51 15.60 -10.17
N SER A 105 -2.19 16.84 -9.80
CA SER A 105 -1.68 17.16 -8.47
C SER A 105 -2.84 17.45 -7.51
N VAL A 106 -2.80 16.88 -6.32
CA VAL A 106 -3.83 17.03 -5.28
C VAL A 106 -3.18 17.59 -4.03
N SER A 107 -3.55 18.83 -3.69
CA SER A 107 -3.01 19.58 -2.55
C SER A 107 -4.08 20.03 -1.55
N SER A 108 -5.31 19.51 -1.67
CA SER A 108 -6.39 19.67 -0.69
C SER A 108 -6.94 18.30 -0.30
N GLY A 109 -7.22 18.10 0.99
CA GLY A 109 -7.80 16.84 1.46
C GLY A 109 -9.27 16.72 1.06
N VAL A 110 -9.64 15.64 0.40
CA VAL A 110 -11.01 15.34 -0.10
C VAL A 110 -11.28 13.85 0.00
N ASN A 111 -12.56 13.45 -0.09
CA ASN A 111 -12.97 12.04 -0.16
C ASN A 111 -13.60 11.76 -1.52
N ILE A 112 -13.13 10.73 -2.21
CA ILE A 112 -13.52 10.42 -3.58
C ILE A 112 -14.02 8.97 -3.60
N TYR A 113 -15.29 8.79 -3.97
CA TYR A 113 -16.00 7.51 -3.93
C TYR A 113 -16.34 7.10 -5.36
N GLY A 114 -15.79 5.99 -5.82
CA GLY A 114 -16.10 5.39 -7.12
C GLY A 114 -17.08 4.23 -7.02
N GLY A 115 -17.51 3.76 -8.18
CA GLY A 115 -18.33 2.57 -8.34
C GLY A 115 -19.83 2.84 -8.28
N TYR A 116 -20.28 4.07 -8.49
CA TYR A 116 -21.71 4.36 -8.64
C TYR A 116 -22.22 3.91 -10.01
N ASP A 117 -23.49 3.53 -10.10
CA ASP A 117 -24.13 3.18 -11.37
C ASP A 117 -24.05 4.39 -12.33
N PRO A 118 -23.57 4.23 -13.58
CA PRO A 118 -23.57 5.31 -14.58
C PRO A 118 -24.94 5.94 -14.82
N THR A 119 -26.02 5.20 -14.54
CA THR A 119 -27.41 5.62 -14.69
C THR A 119 -28.00 6.28 -13.44
N SER A 120 -27.20 6.49 -12.38
CA SER A 120 -27.64 7.18 -11.16
C SER A 120 -28.26 8.55 -11.47
N THR A 121 -29.30 8.93 -10.72
CA THR A 121 -30.05 10.19 -10.81
C THR A 121 -30.24 10.80 -9.41
N GLY A 122 -30.62 12.08 -9.34
CA GLY A 122 -30.81 12.78 -8.07
C GLY A 122 -29.57 12.82 -7.18
N TYR A 123 -29.71 12.43 -5.90
CA TYR A 123 -28.70 12.62 -4.85
C TYR A 123 -28.28 11.32 -4.15
N VAL A 124 -28.42 10.16 -4.80
CA VAL A 124 -28.10 8.86 -4.17
C VAL A 124 -26.60 8.73 -3.92
N THR A 125 -26.20 8.57 -2.66
CA THR A 125 -24.77 8.43 -2.27
C THR A 125 -24.48 7.15 -1.49
N ALA A 126 -25.50 6.36 -1.14
CA ALA A 126 -25.30 5.07 -0.48
C ALA A 126 -24.72 4.02 -1.44
N ILE A 127 -23.64 3.35 -1.02
CA ILE A 127 -22.95 2.30 -1.79
C ILE A 127 -22.34 1.26 -0.85
N SER A 128 -22.14 0.04 -1.35
CA SER A 128 -21.37 -1.02 -0.67
C SER A 128 -20.16 -1.41 -1.51
N TYR A 129 -19.08 -1.78 -0.84
CA TYR A 129 -17.84 -2.22 -1.48
C TYR A 129 -17.55 -3.70 -1.24
N PRO A 130 -16.93 -4.41 -2.21
CA PRO A 130 -16.61 -3.94 -3.56
C PRO A 130 -17.89 -3.65 -4.37
N SER A 131 -17.86 -2.61 -5.21
CA SER A 131 -19.00 -2.27 -6.07
C SER A 131 -19.05 -3.21 -7.28
N SER A 132 -20.26 -3.43 -7.81
CA SER A 132 -20.47 -4.10 -9.10
C SER A 132 -20.14 -3.20 -10.29
N PHE A 133 -20.00 -1.89 -10.07
CA PHE A 133 -19.62 -0.93 -11.11
C PHE A 133 -18.19 -0.45 -10.88
N GLU A 134 -17.42 -0.28 -11.96
CA GLU A 134 -16.01 0.10 -11.89
C GLU A 134 -15.79 1.55 -12.31
N THR A 135 -15.19 2.35 -11.42
CA THR A 135 -14.66 3.67 -11.74
C THR A 135 -13.15 3.55 -11.94
N ILE A 136 -12.68 3.92 -13.14
CA ILE A 136 -11.28 3.83 -13.52
C ILE A 136 -10.72 5.24 -13.70
N ILE A 137 -9.65 5.58 -12.98
CA ILE A 137 -8.77 6.72 -13.29
C ILE A 137 -7.63 6.20 -14.14
N SER A 138 -7.58 6.63 -15.40
CA SER A 138 -6.73 6.03 -16.44
C SER A 138 -5.64 6.97 -16.92
N GLY A 139 -4.41 6.44 -16.99
CA GLY A 139 -3.28 7.02 -17.70
C GLY A 139 -3.30 6.72 -19.19
N ASP A 140 -4.04 5.68 -19.61
CA ASP A 140 -4.27 5.32 -21.02
C ASP A 140 -5.15 6.39 -21.70
N ILE A 141 -4.49 7.44 -22.18
CA ILE A 141 -5.15 8.58 -22.82
C ILE A 141 -5.30 8.36 -24.33
N ASN A 142 -4.43 7.53 -24.92
CA ASN A 142 -4.41 7.21 -26.35
C ASN A 142 -5.36 6.05 -26.75
N GLU A 143 -5.94 5.37 -25.76
CA GLU A 143 -6.93 4.28 -25.89
C GLU A 143 -6.42 3.00 -26.56
N ASP A 144 -5.13 2.70 -26.47
CA ASP A 144 -4.60 1.45 -27.03
C ASP A 144 -4.62 0.27 -26.05
N GLY A 145 -4.98 0.53 -24.78
CA GLY A 145 -5.11 -0.49 -23.74
C GLY A 145 -3.79 -0.98 -23.14
N ILE A 146 -2.65 -0.37 -23.50
CA ILE A 146 -1.32 -0.81 -23.11
C ILE A 146 -0.51 0.38 -22.59
N ALA A 147 -0.08 0.35 -21.32
CA ALA A 147 0.78 1.39 -20.76
C ALA A 147 2.08 1.60 -21.59
N ASN A 148 2.18 2.73 -22.29
CA ASN A 148 3.30 3.09 -23.17
C ASN A 148 3.50 4.61 -23.34
N GLN A 149 4.38 5.02 -24.25
CA GLN A 149 4.78 6.42 -24.44
C GLN A 149 3.65 7.40 -24.80
N GLY A 150 2.51 6.90 -25.26
CA GLY A 150 1.30 7.69 -25.49
C GLY A 150 0.52 8.03 -24.22
N ASP A 151 0.88 7.46 -23.08
CA ASP A 151 0.07 7.49 -21.85
C ASP A 151 0.59 8.49 -20.83
N ALA A 152 -0.36 9.01 -20.04
CA ALA A 152 -0.12 9.94 -18.96
C ALA A 152 0.35 9.22 -17.69
N HIS A 153 0.79 10.00 -16.71
CA HIS A 153 0.91 9.52 -15.33
C HIS A 153 -0.46 9.68 -14.64
N LEU A 154 -0.60 9.19 -13.41
CA LEU A 154 -1.88 9.25 -12.71
C LEU A 154 -2.01 10.44 -11.76
N MET A 155 -1.27 10.45 -10.64
CA MET A 155 -1.56 11.40 -9.58
C MET A 155 -0.35 11.73 -8.71
N GLU A 156 -0.36 12.94 -8.16
CA GLU A 156 0.54 13.38 -7.09
C GLU A 156 -0.27 13.89 -5.91
N VAL A 157 0.08 13.49 -4.69
CA VAL A 157 -0.55 13.93 -3.44
C VAL A 157 0.50 14.59 -2.57
N THR A 158 0.30 15.87 -2.25
CA THR A 158 1.26 16.70 -1.49
C THR A 158 0.68 17.31 -0.21
N THR A 159 -0.62 17.12 0.05
CA THR A 159 -1.30 17.63 1.24
C THR A 159 -1.14 16.73 2.46
N THR A 160 -0.89 17.32 3.62
CA THR A 160 -0.87 16.62 4.92
C THR A 160 -2.27 16.26 5.42
N ILE A 161 -3.31 16.91 4.88
CA ILE A 161 -4.70 16.54 5.12
C ILE A 161 -5.03 15.34 4.21
N PRO A 162 -5.56 14.23 4.74
CA PRO A 162 -5.76 13.02 3.96
C PRO A 162 -6.64 13.21 2.72
N VAL A 163 -6.15 12.72 1.58
CA VAL A 163 -6.96 12.43 0.40
C VAL A 163 -7.40 10.97 0.49
N SER A 164 -8.71 10.72 0.44
CA SER A 164 -9.27 9.37 0.62
C SER A 164 -9.96 8.89 -0.65
N PHE A 165 -9.57 7.72 -1.14
CA PHE A 165 -10.23 7.04 -2.26
C PHE A 165 -10.97 5.78 -1.78
N TYR A 166 -12.15 5.57 -2.34
CA TYR A 166 -12.99 4.39 -2.11
C TYR A 166 -13.43 3.78 -3.43
N GLY A 167 -13.15 2.50 -3.67
CA GLY A 167 -13.68 1.78 -4.84
C GLY A 167 -13.18 2.25 -6.21
N ILE A 168 -11.96 2.80 -6.29
CA ILE A 168 -11.40 3.33 -7.55
C ILE A 168 -10.24 2.47 -8.03
N THR A 169 -10.24 2.16 -9.32
CA THR A 169 -9.13 1.51 -10.02
C THR A 169 -8.26 2.60 -10.67
N PHE A 170 -6.98 2.65 -10.31
CA PHE A 170 -5.95 3.47 -10.95
C PHE A 170 -5.22 2.61 -11.96
N LYS A 171 -5.22 2.98 -13.25
CA LYS A 171 -4.78 2.07 -14.31
C LYS A 171 -3.92 2.71 -15.37
N GLY A 172 -2.91 1.97 -15.83
CA GLY A 172 -2.24 2.24 -17.11
C GLY A 172 -1.40 3.51 -17.13
N GLY A 173 -0.88 3.96 -15.99
CA GLY A 173 0.11 5.03 -15.99
C GLY A 173 1.42 4.55 -16.63
N TYR A 174 2.11 5.41 -17.38
CA TYR A 174 3.39 5.08 -18.00
C TYR A 174 4.45 6.16 -17.79
N ILE A 175 5.71 5.79 -17.58
CA ILE A 175 6.83 6.73 -17.64
C ILE A 175 8.11 6.04 -18.13
N ALA A 176 8.82 6.65 -19.08
CA ALA A 176 10.11 6.14 -19.59
C ALA A 176 11.32 6.98 -19.15
N THR A 177 11.11 8.28 -18.93
CA THR A 177 12.17 9.24 -18.64
C THR A 177 11.90 9.88 -17.30
N ALA A 178 12.93 9.94 -16.46
CA ALA A 178 12.90 10.69 -15.22
C ALA A 178 12.49 12.14 -15.49
N THR A 179 11.33 12.55 -14.99
CA THR A 179 10.84 13.92 -15.05
C THR A 179 10.80 14.49 -13.64
N HIS A 180 11.65 15.47 -13.38
CA HIS A 180 11.71 16.17 -12.11
C HIS A 180 10.79 17.40 -12.19
N THR A 181 9.78 17.49 -11.34
CA THR A 181 8.93 18.67 -11.27
C THR A 181 9.36 19.55 -10.10
N GLU A 182 9.57 20.84 -10.36
CA GLU A 182 9.84 21.85 -9.31
C GLU A 182 8.64 22.04 -8.37
N ALA A 183 7.42 21.81 -8.87
CA ALA A 183 6.18 21.85 -8.07
C ALA A 183 6.25 20.91 -6.85
N SER A 184 6.88 19.75 -7.02
CA SER A 184 7.08 18.79 -5.94
C SER A 184 8.11 19.22 -4.92
N GLY A 185 8.90 20.29 -5.14
CA GLY A 185 9.96 20.82 -4.26
C GLY A 185 10.95 19.80 -3.70
N ALA A 186 10.86 18.54 -4.17
CA ALA A 186 11.56 17.38 -3.63
C ALA A 186 12.71 16.96 -4.55
N ASN A 187 12.80 17.54 -5.75
CA ASN A 187 13.74 17.14 -6.80
C ASN A 187 13.72 15.61 -7.02
N LEU A 188 12.53 15.01 -6.95
CA LEU A 188 12.30 13.58 -7.18
C LEU A 188 11.59 13.42 -8.52
N SER A 189 11.95 12.36 -9.25
CA SER A 189 11.21 12.00 -10.45
C SER A 189 9.78 11.62 -10.08
N VAL A 190 8.79 12.07 -10.86
CA VAL A 190 7.43 11.51 -10.76
C VAL A 190 7.43 10.05 -11.21
N ARG A 191 6.42 9.28 -10.80
CA ARG A 191 6.15 7.90 -11.26
C ARG A 191 4.88 7.83 -12.06
N SER A 192 4.76 6.76 -12.85
CA SER A 192 3.60 6.43 -13.68
C SER A 192 2.29 6.41 -12.90
N GLY A 193 2.28 5.79 -11.73
CA GLY A 193 1.10 5.67 -10.88
C GLY A 193 0.92 6.88 -9.96
N ILE A 194 0.79 6.61 -8.66
CA ILE A 194 0.54 7.63 -7.65
C ILE A 194 1.87 8.03 -6.96
N ASN A 195 2.05 9.31 -6.72
CA ASN A 195 3.20 9.86 -6.00
C ASN A 195 2.71 10.51 -4.71
N VAL A 196 3.25 10.12 -3.55
CA VAL A 196 2.90 10.71 -2.25
C VAL A 196 4.15 11.36 -1.65
N LEU A 197 4.15 12.69 -1.62
CA LEU A 197 5.33 13.51 -1.38
C LEU A 197 5.04 14.59 -0.31
N LYS A 198 6.09 15.20 0.28
CA LYS A 198 5.99 16.45 1.09
C LYS A 198 4.99 16.42 2.25
N GLY A 199 4.94 15.34 3.01
CA GLY A 199 3.99 15.12 4.09
C GLY A 199 2.63 14.59 3.63
N GLY A 200 2.51 14.28 2.32
CA GLY A 200 1.32 13.75 1.68
C GLY A 200 0.65 12.62 2.48
N ALA A 201 -0.66 12.73 2.67
CA ALA A 201 -1.48 11.72 3.35
C ALA A 201 -2.50 11.12 2.38
N LEU A 202 -2.40 9.81 2.14
CA LEU A 202 -3.26 9.07 1.21
C LEU A 202 -3.93 7.89 1.92
N ASN A 203 -5.26 7.83 1.85
CA ASN A 203 -6.05 6.70 2.32
C ASN A 203 -6.73 6.02 1.12
N MET A 204 -6.61 4.70 1.01
CA MET A 204 -7.24 3.92 -0.06
C MET A 204 -8.01 2.76 0.54
N ASN A 205 -9.29 2.64 0.18
CA ASN A 205 -10.17 1.57 0.60
C ASN A 205 -10.82 0.93 -0.62
N TYR A 206 -10.73 -0.40 -0.76
CA TYR A 206 -11.31 -1.09 -1.93
C TYR A 206 -10.80 -0.55 -3.28
N CYS A 207 -9.60 0.02 -3.31
CA CYS A 207 -9.01 0.59 -4.52
C CYS A 207 -8.01 -0.37 -5.14
N ASN A 208 -7.83 -0.23 -6.45
CA ASN A 208 -6.86 -1.03 -7.20
C ASN A 208 -5.82 -0.13 -7.86
N ILE A 209 -4.59 -0.61 -8.00
CA ILE A 209 -3.57 0.02 -8.86
C ILE A 209 -3.02 -1.05 -9.81
N GLU A 210 -3.27 -0.86 -11.10
CA GLU A 210 -3.15 -1.91 -12.11
C GLU A 210 -2.34 -1.47 -13.33
N GLY A 211 -1.45 -2.35 -13.80
CA GLY A 211 -0.85 -2.21 -15.12
C GLY A 211 -0.01 -0.96 -15.35
N CYS A 212 0.49 -0.31 -14.28
CA CYS A 212 1.35 0.86 -14.43
C CYS A 212 2.79 0.41 -14.76
N ILE A 213 3.47 1.15 -15.65
CA ILE A 213 4.81 0.82 -16.13
C ILE A 213 5.79 1.98 -15.92
N SER A 214 6.92 1.70 -15.27
CA SER A 214 8.06 2.60 -15.15
C SER A 214 9.29 2.03 -15.86
N ASP A 215 9.53 2.51 -17.07
CA ASP A 215 10.71 2.20 -17.89
C ASP A 215 11.92 3.08 -17.53
N ILE A 216 11.86 3.90 -16.48
CA ILE A 216 13.01 4.66 -15.99
C ILE A 216 14.19 3.70 -15.75
N GLY A 217 15.33 4.02 -16.36
CA GLY A 217 16.54 3.19 -16.28
C GLY A 217 17.02 2.91 -14.86
N ALA A 218 17.95 1.97 -14.71
CA ALA A 218 18.45 1.45 -13.43
C ALA A 218 19.28 2.44 -12.57
N ASN A 219 18.73 3.61 -12.27
CA ASN A 219 19.35 4.69 -11.49
C ASN A 219 18.52 4.99 -10.22
N GLY A 220 18.86 6.08 -9.53
CA GLY A 220 18.18 6.55 -8.32
C GLY A 220 16.67 6.77 -8.47
N ASP A 221 16.19 6.95 -9.70
CA ASP A 221 14.81 7.33 -10.03
C ASP A 221 13.92 6.17 -10.49
N ALA A 222 14.46 4.95 -10.61
CA ALA A 222 13.68 3.79 -11.05
C ALA A 222 12.50 3.42 -10.11
N GLY A 223 11.65 2.50 -10.54
CA GLY A 223 10.76 1.77 -9.61
C GLY A 223 9.48 2.49 -9.23
N GLY A 224 8.69 1.88 -8.35
CA GLY A 224 7.45 2.44 -7.82
C GLY A 224 6.40 2.70 -8.90
N ALA A 225 6.27 1.84 -9.91
CA ALA A 225 5.36 2.12 -11.02
C ALA A 225 3.90 2.31 -10.58
N ALA A 226 3.46 1.59 -9.55
CA ALA A 226 2.14 1.79 -8.94
C ALA A 226 2.15 2.99 -7.97
N LEU A 227 3.16 3.04 -7.09
CA LEU A 227 3.19 3.98 -5.98
C LEU A 227 4.62 4.35 -5.59
N LEU A 228 4.89 5.65 -5.52
CA LEU A 228 6.04 6.21 -4.81
C LEU A 228 5.59 6.86 -3.51
N ILE A 229 6.29 6.55 -2.42
CA ILE A 229 6.13 7.25 -1.13
C ILE A 229 7.48 7.86 -0.75
N SER A 230 7.53 9.19 -0.65
CA SER A 230 8.73 9.92 -0.20
C SER A 230 8.34 11.05 0.73
N GLY A 231 8.55 10.82 2.03
CA GLY A 231 8.08 11.73 3.07
C GLY A 231 6.56 11.83 3.11
N GLY A 232 5.85 10.71 3.08
CA GLY A 232 4.39 10.68 3.15
C GLY A 232 3.86 9.48 3.92
N VAL A 233 2.57 9.49 4.23
CA VAL A 233 1.87 8.42 4.92
C VAL A 233 0.77 7.86 4.02
N VAL A 234 0.88 6.59 3.69
CA VAL A 234 -0.12 5.88 2.89
C VAL A 234 -0.79 4.79 3.74
N LYS A 235 -2.11 4.76 3.72
CA LYS A 235 -2.94 3.72 4.35
C LYS A 235 -3.77 3.02 3.29
N MET A 236 -3.58 1.72 3.13
CA MET A 236 -4.30 0.90 2.16
C MET A 236 -5.07 -0.20 2.89
N ASN A 237 -6.36 -0.30 2.64
CA ASN A 237 -7.21 -1.34 3.21
C ASN A 237 -8.05 -1.97 2.10
N LYS A 238 -8.10 -3.30 2.04
CA LYS A 238 -8.84 -4.00 0.98
C LYS A 238 -8.41 -3.57 -0.43
N CYS A 239 -7.12 -3.31 -0.65
CA CYS A 239 -6.64 -2.86 -1.95
C CYS A 239 -6.03 -4.00 -2.75
N VAL A 240 -6.02 -3.87 -4.09
CA VAL A 240 -5.33 -4.80 -4.99
C VAL A 240 -4.27 -4.04 -5.79
N ILE A 241 -3.02 -4.49 -5.74
CA ILE A 241 -1.93 -3.91 -6.53
C ILE A 241 -1.39 -5.00 -7.45
N LYS A 242 -1.62 -4.88 -8.75
CA LYS A 242 -1.27 -5.95 -9.68
C LYS A 242 -0.74 -5.49 -11.02
N ASP A 243 0.02 -6.36 -11.66
CA ASP A 243 0.52 -6.20 -13.02
C ASP A 243 1.37 -4.94 -13.22
N ASN A 244 1.93 -4.38 -12.14
CA ASN A 244 2.78 -3.19 -12.22
C ASN A 244 4.24 -3.58 -12.44
N GLN A 245 4.89 -2.89 -13.37
CA GLN A 245 6.24 -3.24 -13.81
C GLN A 245 7.18 -2.06 -13.75
N SER A 246 8.38 -2.29 -13.27
CA SER A 246 9.46 -1.29 -13.33
C SER A 246 10.75 -1.90 -13.85
N ASN A 247 11.64 -1.09 -14.41
CA ASN A 247 12.96 -1.59 -14.79
C ASN A 247 13.82 -1.99 -13.58
N ASN A 248 13.64 -1.33 -12.41
CA ASN A 248 14.44 -1.60 -11.21
C ASN A 248 13.72 -1.13 -9.93
N ARG A 249 14.04 -1.67 -8.74
CA ARG A 249 13.67 -1.16 -7.40
C ARG A 249 12.17 -0.97 -7.11
N GLY A 250 11.44 -2.04 -6.80
CA GLY A 250 10.02 -1.94 -6.43
C GLY A 250 9.14 -1.91 -7.67
N GLY A 251 8.73 -3.05 -8.21
CA GLY A 251 7.90 -3.11 -9.42
C GLY A 251 6.56 -2.39 -9.23
N ALA A 252 5.98 -2.54 -8.05
CA ALA A 252 4.79 -1.80 -7.64
C ALA A 252 5.11 -0.58 -6.78
N ILE A 253 5.66 -0.79 -5.58
CA ILE A 253 5.83 0.25 -4.57
C ILE A 253 7.30 0.52 -4.34
N ARG A 254 7.67 1.81 -4.39
CA ARG A 254 8.96 2.28 -3.91
C ARG A 254 8.77 3.28 -2.76
N MET A 255 9.49 3.05 -1.67
CA MET A 255 9.56 3.97 -0.55
C MET A 255 10.97 4.54 -0.45
N ILE A 256 11.09 5.85 -0.30
CA ILE A 256 12.37 6.55 -0.22
C ILE A 256 12.33 7.48 0.98
N ILE A 257 13.43 7.55 1.72
CA ILE A 257 13.57 8.48 2.83
C ILE A 257 13.40 9.95 2.37
N SER A 258 12.72 10.74 3.22
CA SER A 258 12.70 12.21 3.14
C SER A 258 13.32 12.77 4.42
N GLN A 259 14.02 13.91 4.29
CA GLN A 259 14.66 14.57 5.43
C GLN A 259 13.67 15.40 6.28
N ALA A 260 12.53 15.78 5.69
CA ALA A 260 11.57 16.68 6.33
C ALA A 260 10.34 15.97 6.91
N HIS A 261 10.03 14.75 6.43
CA HIS A 261 8.81 14.04 6.78
C HIS A 261 9.03 12.53 6.91
N ASP A 262 8.27 11.92 7.81
CA ASP A 262 8.18 10.47 7.94
C ASP A 262 7.71 9.82 6.63
N THR A 263 8.21 8.62 6.34
CA THR A 263 7.76 7.81 5.20
C THR A 263 7.20 6.49 5.71
N LYS A 264 5.88 6.32 5.62
CA LYS A 264 5.16 5.19 6.25
C LYS A 264 4.14 4.58 5.31
N LEU A 265 4.11 3.25 5.26
CA LEU A 265 3.09 2.47 4.58
C LEU A 265 2.36 1.60 5.60
N TYR A 266 1.06 1.79 5.70
CA TYR A 266 0.16 0.91 6.42
C TYR A 266 -0.69 0.16 5.41
N MET A 267 -0.70 -1.17 5.49
CA MET A 267 -1.48 -2.00 4.57
C MET A 267 -2.20 -3.11 5.32
N ASN A 268 -3.49 -3.23 5.05
CA ASN A 268 -4.36 -4.19 5.70
C ASN A 268 -5.26 -4.89 4.70
N ASN A 269 -5.51 -6.18 4.90
CA ASN A 269 -6.50 -6.93 4.13
C ASN A 269 -6.31 -6.79 2.60
N SER A 270 -5.07 -6.74 2.10
CA SER A 270 -4.77 -6.34 0.72
C SER A 270 -4.02 -7.42 -0.05
N LEU A 271 -4.10 -7.38 -1.38
CA LEU A 271 -3.46 -8.32 -2.29
C LEU A 271 -2.45 -7.58 -3.18
N LEU A 272 -1.24 -8.14 -3.30
CA LEU A 272 -0.25 -7.69 -4.28
C LEU A 272 0.23 -8.88 -5.11
N THR A 273 0.02 -8.83 -6.42
CA THR A 273 0.29 -9.98 -7.27
C THR A 273 0.74 -9.60 -8.68
N HIS A 274 1.58 -10.42 -9.31
CA HIS A 274 2.07 -10.18 -10.67
C HIS A 274 2.78 -8.83 -10.85
N ASN A 275 3.32 -8.25 -9.78
CA ASN A 275 4.18 -7.09 -9.89
C ASN A 275 5.62 -7.54 -10.10
N GLY A 276 6.40 -6.77 -10.84
CA GLY A 276 7.79 -7.17 -10.98
C GLY A 276 8.76 -6.18 -11.60
N ILE A 277 10.02 -6.60 -11.57
CA ILE A 277 11.13 -5.85 -12.12
C ILE A 277 12.06 -6.71 -12.96
N LYS A 278 12.68 -6.09 -13.97
CA LYS A 278 13.78 -6.70 -14.74
C LYS A 278 15.13 -6.61 -14.02
N GLY A 279 15.29 -5.59 -13.18
CA GLY A 279 16.51 -5.28 -12.43
C GLY A 279 16.50 -5.77 -10.99
N ASP A 280 17.15 -5.00 -10.13
CA ASP A 280 17.59 -5.43 -8.82
C ASP A 280 16.62 -4.99 -7.70
N PHE A 281 16.24 -5.96 -6.87
CA PHE A 281 15.63 -5.80 -5.55
C PHE A 281 14.19 -5.29 -5.48
N GLY A 282 13.39 -5.94 -4.63
CA GLY A 282 12.03 -5.51 -4.33
C GLY A 282 11.11 -5.70 -5.53
N GLY A 283 10.74 -6.94 -5.86
CA GLY A 283 9.85 -7.21 -7.00
C GLY A 283 8.52 -6.48 -6.87
N THR A 284 7.92 -6.53 -5.68
CA THR A 284 6.71 -5.78 -5.33
C THR A 284 7.06 -4.50 -4.61
N ILE A 285 7.77 -4.59 -3.47
CA ILE A 285 8.04 -3.45 -2.60
C ILE A 285 9.54 -3.30 -2.38
N GLN A 286 10.06 -2.11 -2.71
CA GLN A 286 11.41 -1.69 -2.38
C GLN A 286 11.40 -0.51 -1.42
N VAL A 287 12.15 -0.61 -0.32
CA VAL A 287 12.41 0.52 0.58
C VAL A 287 13.88 0.93 0.52
N SER A 288 14.12 2.22 0.30
CA SER A 288 15.45 2.83 0.24
C SER A 288 15.61 3.83 1.38
N GLY A 289 16.28 3.41 2.45
CA GLY A 289 16.48 4.21 3.66
C GLY A 289 15.58 3.81 4.83
N SER A 290 15.47 4.71 5.81
CA SER A 290 14.68 4.51 7.03
C SER A 290 13.22 4.88 6.80
N CYS A 291 12.44 3.94 6.28
CA CYS A 291 10.98 4.06 6.15
C CYS A 291 10.29 2.91 6.90
N ASP A 292 9.04 3.06 7.29
CA ASP A 292 8.32 2.04 8.06
C ASP A 292 7.20 1.39 7.26
N ILE A 293 7.14 0.05 7.29
CA ILE A 293 6.04 -0.75 6.76
C ILE A 293 5.31 -1.44 7.91
N PHE A 294 3.99 -1.31 7.92
CA PHE A 294 3.09 -2.01 8.84
C PHE A 294 2.05 -2.78 8.02
N MET A 295 2.14 -4.11 8.05
CA MET A 295 1.32 -5.00 7.24
C MET A 295 0.58 -6.02 8.09
N ASN A 296 -0.73 -6.14 7.85
CA ASN A 296 -1.59 -7.13 8.48
C ASN A 296 -2.51 -7.76 7.43
N ASN A 297 -2.73 -9.08 7.50
CA ASN A 297 -3.68 -9.77 6.61
C ASN A 297 -3.45 -9.46 5.12
N CYS A 298 -2.19 -9.42 4.69
CA CYS A 298 -1.87 -9.16 3.29
C CYS A 298 -1.40 -10.44 2.60
N THR A 299 -1.77 -10.61 1.33
CA THR A 299 -1.26 -11.67 0.47
C THR A 299 -0.36 -11.06 -0.60
N LEU A 300 0.92 -11.42 -0.62
CA LEU A 300 1.85 -11.09 -1.71
C LEU A 300 2.20 -12.39 -2.42
N VAL A 301 1.78 -12.53 -3.67
CA VAL A 301 1.89 -13.79 -4.41
C VAL A 301 2.22 -13.58 -5.88
N ASP A 302 3.04 -14.45 -6.45
CA ASP A 302 3.39 -14.45 -7.87
C ASP A 302 4.03 -13.13 -8.35
N ASN A 303 4.81 -12.47 -7.48
CA ASN A 303 5.60 -11.30 -7.86
C ASN A 303 7.01 -11.71 -8.29
N TYR A 304 7.68 -10.86 -9.05
CA TYR A 304 8.92 -11.20 -9.73
C TYR A 304 10.03 -10.16 -9.54
N ALA A 305 11.25 -10.64 -9.26
CA ALA A 305 12.46 -9.82 -9.32
C ALA A 305 13.61 -10.60 -9.97
N LYS A 306 14.60 -9.88 -10.49
CA LYS A 306 15.85 -10.53 -10.88
C LYS A 306 16.68 -10.91 -9.66
N TYR A 307 16.87 -9.98 -8.73
CA TYR A 307 17.65 -10.20 -7.51
C TYR A 307 16.84 -9.86 -6.26
N GLY A 308 16.84 -10.75 -5.27
CA GLY A 308 16.51 -10.49 -3.86
C GLY A 308 15.19 -9.79 -3.50
N GLY A 309 14.33 -10.45 -2.74
CA GLY A 309 13.12 -9.86 -2.17
C GLY A 309 12.07 -9.53 -3.24
N ALA A 310 11.68 -10.52 -4.04
CA ALA A 310 10.58 -10.39 -4.99
C ALA A 310 9.27 -9.95 -4.30
N GLY A 311 9.03 -10.37 -3.06
CA GLY A 311 7.97 -9.79 -2.22
C GLY A 311 8.38 -8.43 -1.68
N ILE A 312 9.23 -8.40 -0.65
CA ILE A 312 9.67 -7.15 -0.02
C ILE A 312 11.19 -7.17 0.16
N ASN A 313 11.83 -6.10 -0.31
CA ASN A 313 13.18 -5.74 0.11
C ASN A 313 13.13 -4.42 0.89
N THR A 314 13.62 -4.43 2.14
CA THR A 314 13.61 -3.19 2.93
C THR A 314 14.85 -3.01 3.79
N SER A 315 15.39 -1.79 3.75
CA SER A 315 16.35 -1.30 4.75
C SER A 315 15.66 -0.66 5.95
N GLY A 316 14.35 -0.47 5.89
CA GLY A 316 13.50 0.19 6.88
C GLY A 316 12.97 -0.75 7.97
N LYS A 317 12.03 -0.25 8.78
CA LYS A 317 11.29 -1.06 9.76
C LYS A 317 10.22 -1.88 9.02
N LEU A 318 10.02 -3.13 9.45
CA LEU A 318 8.91 -3.96 9.01
C LEU A 318 8.18 -4.55 10.21
N VAL A 319 6.87 -4.32 10.29
CA VAL A 319 5.95 -5.08 11.16
C VAL A 319 5.04 -5.86 10.23
N LEU A 320 5.16 -7.19 10.24
CA LEU A 320 4.39 -8.08 9.39
C LEU A 320 3.65 -9.09 10.26
N MET A 321 2.32 -9.05 10.18
CA MET A 321 1.47 -9.94 10.95
C MET A 321 0.42 -10.59 10.07
N ASN A 322 0.05 -11.84 10.38
CA ASN A 322 -1.08 -12.51 9.75
C ASN A 322 -1.05 -12.47 8.22
N SER A 323 0.13 -12.50 7.59
CA SER A 323 0.28 -12.26 6.16
C SER A 323 0.89 -13.45 5.44
N THR A 324 0.58 -13.59 4.16
CA THR A 324 1.00 -14.70 3.30
C THR A 324 1.89 -14.16 2.17
N LEU A 325 3.16 -14.53 2.16
CA LEU A 325 4.14 -14.20 1.12
C LEU A 325 4.65 -15.51 0.53
N VAL A 326 4.25 -15.82 -0.69
CA VAL A 326 4.57 -17.09 -1.33
C VAL A 326 4.70 -16.96 -2.84
N ASN A 327 5.45 -17.87 -3.46
CA ASN A 327 5.68 -17.89 -4.91
C ASN A 327 6.18 -16.54 -5.47
N ASN A 328 6.87 -15.74 -4.67
CA ASN A 328 7.52 -14.53 -5.18
C ASN A 328 8.91 -14.92 -5.68
N LEU A 329 9.08 -14.89 -7.00
CA LEU A 329 10.24 -15.47 -7.67
C LEU A 329 11.37 -14.43 -7.82
N CYS A 330 12.53 -14.76 -7.25
CA CYS A 330 13.81 -14.20 -7.66
C CYS A 330 14.52 -15.17 -8.61
N THR A 331 14.97 -14.72 -9.78
CA THR A 331 15.79 -15.57 -10.67
C THR A 331 17.21 -15.78 -10.13
N ASP A 332 17.76 -14.78 -9.44
CA ASP A 332 18.91 -14.92 -8.55
C ASP A 332 18.42 -14.83 -7.09
N GLY A 333 18.15 -16.00 -6.52
CA GLY A 333 17.61 -16.17 -5.18
C GLY A 333 18.59 -15.95 -4.04
N SER A 334 19.87 -15.68 -4.32
CA SER A 334 20.95 -15.68 -3.31
C SER A 334 20.71 -14.71 -2.15
N ASN A 335 19.82 -13.74 -2.36
CA ASN A 335 19.47 -12.70 -1.43
C ASN A 335 18.02 -12.76 -0.95
N GLY A 336 17.40 -13.94 -0.97
CA GLY A 336 16.04 -14.15 -0.50
C GLY A 336 14.98 -14.01 -1.59
N HIS A 337 13.98 -14.88 -1.60
CA HIS A 337 12.86 -14.82 -2.53
C HIS A 337 11.74 -13.91 -2.02
N GLU A 338 11.17 -14.22 -0.87
CA GLU A 338 9.98 -13.55 -0.34
C GLU A 338 10.35 -12.25 0.36
N LEU A 339 11.34 -12.32 1.26
CA LEU A 339 11.76 -11.22 2.12
C LEU A 339 13.27 -11.09 2.15
N ARG A 340 13.74 -9.85 1.98
CA ARG A 340 15.14 -9.46 2.11
C ARG A 340 15.30 -8.30 3.08
N CYS A 341 16.09 -8.52 4.13
CA CYS A 341 16.39 -7.53 5.16
C CYS A 341 17.75 -6.87 4.90
N GLU A 342 17.74 -5.59 4.55
CA GLU A 342 18.91 -4.73 4.31
C GLU A 342 19.17 -3.75 5.45
N GLY A 343 18.30 -3.71 6.45
CA GLY A 343 18.31 -2.70 7.51
C GLY A 343 18.76 -3.24 8.86
N LYS A 344 19.46 -2.42 9.65
CA LYS A 344 19.63 -2.66 11.10
C LYS A 344 18.35 -2.37 11.90
N ASN A 345 17.25 -2.10 11.20
CA ASN A 345 16.00 -1.60 11.75
C ASN A 345 15.18 -2.74 12.36
N ASN A 346 14.27 -2.38 13.27
CA ASN A 346 13.54 -3.35 14.08
C ASN A 346 12.48 -4.12 13.27
N TRP A 347 12.81 -5.31 12.76
CA TRP A 347 11.89 -6.17 12.04
C TRP A 347 11.13 -7.10 13.00
N PHE A 348 9.80 -7.12 12.88
CA PHE A 348 8.90 -7.85 13.77
C PHE A 348 7.91 -8.71 12.96
N LEU A 349 8.00 -10.03 13.13
CA LEU A 349 7.17 -11.00 12.41
C LEU A 349 6.35 -11.84 13.40
N MET A 350 5.04 -11.99 13.18
CA MET A 350 4.23 -12.93 13.95
C MET A 350 3.10 -13.52 13.11
N ASN A 351 2.87 -14.82 13.25
CA ASN A 351 1.73 -15.52 12.65
C ASN A 351 1.64 -15.38 11.11
N ASN A 352 2.78 -15.39 10.42
CA ASN A 352 2.87 -15.27 8.96
C ASN A 352 3.10 -16.61 8.26
N ILE A 353 2.86 -16.62 6.95
CA ILE A 353 3.26 -17.69 6.05
C ILE A 353 4.23 -17.09 5.02
N ILE A 354 5.50 -17.51 5.04
CA ILE A 354 6.59 -16.98 4.20
C ILE A 354 7.31 -18.15 3.54
N LEU A 355 6.76 -18.61 2.43
CA LEU A 355 7.18 -19.85 1.78
C LEU A 355 7.84 -19.59 0.45
N GLU A 356 8.80 -20.43 0.13
CA GLU A 356 9.49 -20.46 -1.14
C GLU A 356 8.58 -20.50 -2.37
N THR A 357 9.15 -20.09 -3.51
CA THR A 357 8.71 -20.62 -4.79
C THR A 357 9.12 -22.10 -4.88
N ALA A 358 8.16 -22.99 -5.10
CA ALA A 358 8.37 -24.43 -5.02
C ALA A 358 9.62 -24.91 -5.78
N GLY A 359 10.54 -25.55 -5.05
CA GLY A 359 11.78 -26.12 -5.61
C GLY A 359 12.88 -25.12 -5.98
N LYS A 360 12.72 -23.83 -5.66
CA LYS A 360 13.71 -22.77 -5.99
C LYS A 360 14.52 -22.28 -4.80
N SER A 361 14.06 -22.51 -3.56
CA SER A 361 14.72 -22.01 -2.37
C SER A 361 15.53 -23.08 -1.63
N ASN A 362 16.58 -22.62 -0.96
CA ASN A 362 17.41 -23.37 -0.03
C ASN A 362 18.10 -22.37 0.93
N THR A 363 19.02 -22.78 1.79
CA THR A 363 19.69 -21.84 2.71
C THR A 363 20.58 -20.81 2.00
N GLY A 364 21.10 -21.13 0.81
CA GLY A 364 21.81 -20.20 -0.07
C GLY A 364 20.86 -19.28 -0.84
N ASN A 365 19.63 -19.72 -1.09
CA ASN A 365 18.56 -18.94 -1.74
C ASN A 365 17.29 -18.93 -0.87
N PRO A 366 17.29 -18.26 0.30
CA PRO A 366 16.25 -18.47 1.32
C PRO A 366 14.90 -17.86 0.95
N SER A 367 13.81 -18.22 1.65
CA SER A 367 12.57 -17.41 1.57
C SER A 367 12.72 -16.12 2.38
N LEU A 368 13.46 -16.17 3.49
CA LEU A 368 13.80 -15.03 4.34
C LEU A 368 15.32 -14.83 4.41
N CYS A 369 15.84 -13.74 3.84
CA CYS A 369 17.27 -13.40 3.88
C CYS A 369 17.57 -12.26 4.87
N LEU A 370 18.52 -12.49 5.77
CA LEU A 370 19.14 -11.45 6.60
C LEU A 370 20.50 -11.05 6.00
N ASN A 371 20.53 -10.00 5.19
CA ASN A 371 21.70 -9.60 4.43
C ASN A 371 22.70 -8.79 5.28
N GLY A 372 23.48 -9.48 6.11
CA GLY A 372 24.56 -8.93 6.93
C GLY A 372 24.47 -9.33 8.41
N ASN A 373 25.62 -9.40 9.07
CA ASN A 373 25.74 -9.89 10.45
C ASN A 373 25.00 -9.02 11.49
N ASP A 374 24.80 -7.75 11.14
CA ASP A 374 24.12 -6.71 11.91
C ASP A 374 22.60 -6.69 11.71
N LYS A 375 22.07 -7.56 10.85
CA LYS A 375 20.64 -7.67 10.58
C LYS A 375 19.96 -8.56 11.61
N ILE A 376 18.87 -8.07 12.19
CA ILE A 376 18.12 -8.79 13.21
C ILE A 376 16.64 -8.76 12.84
N ILE A 377 16.02 -9.94 12.86
CA ILE A 377 14.58 -10.10 12.75
C ILE A 377 14.08 -10.77 14.03
N VAL A 378 13.06 -10.18 14.65
CA VAL A 378 12.47 -10.67 15.90
C VAL A 378 11.12 -11.31 15.62
N SER A 379 10.99 -12.58 15.98
CA SER A 379 9.72 -13.30 15.88
C SER A 379 8.90 -13.16 17.16
N GLY A 380 7.59 -12.91 16.99
CA GLY A 380 6.56 -13.12 18.02
C GLY A 380 6.02 -14.55 18.07
N GLY A 381 6.45 -15.42 17.15
CA GLY A 381 6.04 -16.82 17.05
C GLY A 381 5.01 -17.11 15.96
N TYR A 382 4.72 -18.40 15.80
CA TYR A 382 3.70 -18.93 14.89
C TYR A 382 3.94 -18.64 13.40
N ASN A 383 5.16 -18.28 13.00
CA ASN A 383 5.48 -18.11 11.58
C ASN A 383 5.77 -19.46 10.91
N LEU A 384 5.25 -19.65 9.69
CA LEU A 384 5.62 -20.76 8.81
C LEU A 384 6.61 -20.23 7.77
N ILE A 385 7.85 -20.72 7.79
CA ILE A 385 8.93 -20.21 6.93
C ILE A 385 9.65 -21.38 6.25
N SER A 386 9.87 -21.30 4.95
CA SER A 386 10.64 -22.34 4.25
C SER A 386 12.10 -22.35 4.66
N PHE A 387 12.84 -21.29 4.32
CA PHE A 387 14.27 -21.21 4.58
C PHE A 387 14.63 -19.83 5.09
N VAL A 388 15.40 -19.81 6.19
CA VAL A 388 16.05 -18.60 6.69
C VAL A 388 17.52 -18.69 6.32
N GLY A 389 18.07 -17.63 5.73
CA GLY A 389 19.46 -17.57 5.31
C GLY A 389 20.04 -16.17 5.42
N GLY A 390 21.23 -15.99 4.84
CA GLY A 390 22.07 -14.81 5.10
C GLY A 390 22.90 -14.98 6.37
N THR A 391 23.51 -13.90 6.84
CA THR A 391 24.49 -13.92 7.93
C THR A 391 24.02 -13.22 9.21
N GLY A 392 22.82 -12.63 9.18
CA GLY A 392 22.19 -12.00 10.35
C GLY A 392 21.55 -12.99 11.32
N THR A 393 20.86 -12.44 12.32
CA THR A 393 20.22 -13.21 13.39
C THR A 393 18.70 -13.19 13.27
N PHE A 394 18.10 -14.37 13.14
CA PHE A 394 16.66 -14.55 13.32
C PHE A 394 16.36 -15.00 14.75
N THR A 395 15.83 -14.09 15.56
CA THR A 395 15.40 -14.36 16.94
C THR A 395 14.06 -15.09 16.92
N ARG A 396 14.13 -16.41 16.68
CA ARG A 396 13.00 -17.33 16.61
C ARG A 396 12.34 -17.58 17.97
N GLN A 397 11.03 -17.84 17.95
CA GLN A 397 10.29 -18.46 19.05
C GLN A 397 10.19 -19.97 18.82
N GLY A 398 9.88 -20.71 19.89
CA GLY A 398 9.65 -22.16 19.79
C GLY A 398 8.43 -22.55 18.93
N THR A 399 7.46 -21.63 18.80
CA THR A 399 6.25 -21.82 17.99
C THR A 399 6.43 -21.53 16.50
N ASP A 400 7.60 -21.00 16.09
CA ASP A 400 7.91 -20.85 14.67
C ASP A 400 8.23 -22.20 14.03
N LYS A 401 7.78 -22.40 12.79
CA LYS A 401 8.09 -23.58 11.99
C LYS A 401 8.96 -23.20 10.79
N ILE A 402 10.21 -23.63 10.83
CA ILE A 402 11.18 -23.50 9.74
C ILE A 402 11.30 -24.82 8.97
N GLY A 403 11.64 -24.78 7.68
CA GLY A 403 11.81 -25.96 6.84
C GLY A 403 10.50 -26.52 6.29
N ILE A 404 9.48 -25.67 6.15
CA ILE A 404 8.17 -26.04 5.60
C ILE A 404 8.00 -25.52 4.17
N THR A 405 7.51 -26.35 3.26
CA THR A 405 7.44 -26.03 1.84
C THR A 405 6.07 -25.51 1.41
N TYR A 406 6.02 -24.80 0.29
CA TYR A 406 4.77 -24.36 -0.34
C TYR A 406 3.78 -25.53 -0.53
N ASN A 407 4.24 -26.62 -1.17
CA ASN A 407 3.41 -27.79 -1.47
C ASN A 407 2.84 -28.44 -0.20
N LYS A 408 3.52 -28.35 0.94
CA LYS A 408 3.02 -28.90 2.21
C LYS A 408 1.92 -28.05 2.84
N VAL A 409 2.00 -26.73 2.69
CA VAL A 409 1.00 -25.79 3.24
C VAL A 409 -0.20 -25.68 2.32
N PHE A 410 0.04 -25.42 1.03
CA PHE A 410 -0.98 -25.07 0.05
C PHE A 410 -1.29 -26.20 -0.94
N GLY A 411 -0.42 -27.19 -1.11
CA GLY A 411 -0.62 -28.23 -2.14
C GLY A 411 -0.77 -27.59 -3.52
N SER A 412 -1.92 -27.79 -4.14
CA SER A 412 -2.31 -27.20 -5.42
C SER A 412 -3.23 -25.98 -5.29
N ALA A 413 -3.39 -25.40 -4.08
CA ALA A 413 -4.24 -24.23 -3.88
C ALA A 413 -3.67 -23.04 -4.65
N SER A 414 -4.56 -22.30 -5.32
CA SER A 414 -4.24 -21.11 -6.09
C SER A 414 -5.00 -19.90 -5.54
N LEU A 415 -4.55 -18.70 -5.91
CA LEU A 415 -5.24 -17.46 -5.57
C LEU A 415 -6.68 -17.52 -6.11
N ALA A 416 -7.67 -17.39 -5.23
CA ALA A 416 -9.08 -17.52 -5.57
C ALA A 416 -9.95 -16.57 -4.73
N ASP A 417 -11.20 -16.40 -5.16
CA ASP A 417 -12.24 -15.86 -4.28
C ASP A 417 -12.63 -16.98 -3.31
N ASN A 418 -12.21 -16.83 -2.06
CA ASN A 418 -12.52 -17.78 -0.99
C ASN A 418 -13.60 -17.18 -0.08
N ASP A 419 -14.70 -16.76 -0.69
CA ASP A 419 -15.85 -16.10 -0.05
C ASP A 419 -15.54 -14.69 0.48
N GLY A 420 -14.70 -13.92 -0.20
CA GLY A 420 -14.48 -12.54 0.20
C GLY A 420 -13.39 -11.80 -0.55
N TYR A 421 -13.38 -10.48 -0.36
CA TYR A 421 -12.50 -9.57 -1.07
C TYR A 421 -11.35 -9.06 -0.20
N PRO A 422 -10.13 -8.88 -0.73
CA PRO A 422 -9.66 -9.37 -2.03
C PRO A 422 -9.35 -10.87 -1.99
N LYS A 423 -9.11 -11.46 -3.18
CA LYS A 423 -8.73 -12.87 -3.35
C LYS A 423 -7.59 -13.27 -2.39
N THR A 424 -7.64 -14.49 -1.90
CA THR A 424 -6.67 -15.07 -0.95
C THR A 424 -6.17 -16.43 -1.43
N LEU A 425 -5.09 -16.92 -0.81
CA LEU A 425 -4.74 -18.34 -0.84
C LEU A 425 -5.36 -19.05 0.35
N ALA A 426 -6.29 -19.98 0.10
CA ALA A 426 -6.91 -20.77 1.15
C ALA A 426 -5.93 -21.78 1.73
N LEU A 427 -6.08 -22.07 3.04
CA LEU A 427 -5.35 -23.14 3.71
C LEU A 427 -6.11 -24.47 3.58
N PRO A 428 -5.67 -25.41 2.73
CA PRO A 428 -6.44 -26.64 2.46
C PRO A 428 -6.47 -27.62 3.64
N ASN A 429 -5.43 -27.65 4.48
CA ASN A 429 -5.17 -28.78 5.39
C ASN A 429 -5.15 -28.48 6.90
N GLY A 430 -5.49 -27.26 7.35
CA GLY A 430 -5.90 -26.95 8.74
C GLY A 430 -4.98 -27.33 9.93
N ARG A 431 -3.67 -27.59 9.73
CA ARG A 431 -2.82 -28.29 10.72
C ARG A 431 -1.55 -27.56 11.13
N TYR A 432 -1.62 -26.25 11.36
CA TYR A 432 -0.46 -25.49 11.86
C TYR A 432 -0.72 -24.87 13.23
N ALA A 433 0.35 -24.72 14.00
CA ALA A 433 0.29 -24.03 15.28
C ALA A 433 -0.29 -22.63 15.07
N ALA A 434 -1.28 -22.30 15.90
CA ALA A 434 -2.13 -21.13 15.73
C ALA A 434 -1.97 -20.23 16.96
N ALA A 435 -1.88 -18.93 16.74
CA ALA A 435 -1.71 -17.96 17.82
C ALA A 435 -3.06 -17.70 18.55
N PRO A 436 -3.07 -17.57 19.88
CA PRO A 436 -4.20 -16.97 20.58
C PRO A 436 -4.39 -15.50 20.15
N LEU A 437 -5.65 -15.06 19.99
CA LEU A 437 -5.96 -13.71 19.50
C LEU A 437 -5.44 -12.61 20.44
N ASN A 438 -5.46 -12.85 21.76
CA ASN A 438 -4.94 -11.91 22.75
C ASN A 438 -3.41 -11.72 22.64
N GLU A 439 -2.66 -12.77 22.27
CA GLU A 439 -1.22 -12.66 22.00
C GLU A 439 -0.96 -11.82 20.74
N LEU A 440 -1.75 -12.02 19.68
CA LEU A 440 -1.68 -11.19 18.47
C LEU A 440 -1.97 -9.71 18.79
N GLN A 441 -3.01 -9.43 19.56
CA GLN A 441 -3.37 -8.07 19.96
C GLN A 441 -2.28 -7.39 20.79
N SER A 442 -1.68 -8.14 21.74
CA SER A 442 -0.56 -7.67 22.55
C SER A 442 0.67 -7.35 21.68
N TYR A 443 1.02 -8.23 20.75
CA TYR A 443 2.15 -8.05 19.85
C TYR A 443 1.94 -6.90 18.86
N ALA A 444 0.73 -6.77 18.31
CA ALA A 444 0.35 -5.65 17.44
C ALA A 444 0.53 -4.31 18.15
N SER A 445 -0.04 -4.20 19.36
CA SER A 445 0.05 -3.00 20.20
C SER A 445 1.50 -2.63 20.54
N LYS A 446 2.30 -3.63 20.95
CA LYS A 446 3.73 -3.45 21.28
C LYS A 446 4.54 -2.91 20.08
N ASN A 447 4.18 -3.29 18.87
CA ASN A 447 4.94 -2.95 17.66
C ASN A 447 4.31 -1.80 16.85
N LEU A 448 3.28 -1.14 17.39
CA LEU A 448 2.58 0.01 16.78
C LEU A 448 1.80 -0.34 15.51
N LEU A 449 1.34 -1.58 15.37
CA LEU A 449 0.39 -1.96 14.33
C LEU A 449 -1.01 -1.49 14.74
N ILE A 450 -1.64 -0.69 13.89
CA ILE A 450 -2.92 -0.01 14.18
C ILE A 450 -4.17 -0.75 13.68
N TYR A 451 -4.01 -1.95 13.13
CA TYR A 451 -5.09 -2.70 12.49
C TYR A 451 -5.72 -3.75 13.40
N ASN A 452 -6.99 -4.05 13.14
CA ASN A 452 -7.71 -5.13 13.81
C ASN A 452 -7.18 -6.49 13.35
N VAL A 453 -6.49 -7.19 14.25
CA VAL A 453 -5.96 -8.54 14.04
C VAL A 453 -6.99 -9.66 14.29
N GLY A 454 -8.22 -9.31 14.68
CA GLY A 454 -9.32 -10.24 14.95
C GLY A 454 -10.19 -10.58 13.75
N ILE A 455 -9.91 -10.00 12.60
CA ILE A 455 -10.53 -10.34 11.30
C ILE A 455 -9.43 -10.83 10.35
N ASP A 456 -9.78 -11.66 9.38
CA ASP A 456 -8.86 -12.07 8.32
C ASP A 456 -8.93 -11.13 7.09
N GLN A 457 -8.14 -11.43 6.05
CA GLN A 457 -8.08 -10.59 4.85
C GLN A 457 -9.45 -10.42 4.18
N ARG A 458 -10.33 -11.42 4.26
CA ARG A 458 -11.66 -11.43 3.64
C ARG A 458 -12.69 -10.68 4.47
N GLY A 459 -12.40 -10.47 5.75
CA GLY A 459 -13.28 -9.80 6.70
C GLY A 459 -14.03 -10.76 7.63
N PHE A 460 -13.66 -12.04 7.63
CA PHE A 460 -14.23 -13.01 8.56
C PHE A 460 -13.53 -12.95 9.92
N ASN A 461 -14.27 -13.21 10.98
CA ASN A 461 -13.72 -13.24 12.33
C ASN A 461 -12.70 -14.37 12.47
N ARG A 462 -11.58 -14.05 13.11
CA ARG A 462 -10.57 -15.01 13.53
C ARG A 462 -10.98 -15.66 14.84
N LYS A 463 -10.54 -16.91 15.04
CA LYS A 463 -10.85 -17.70 16.22
C LYS A 463 -10.03 -17.21 17.41
N SER A 464 -10.67 -17.08 18.57
CA SER A 464 -10.06 -16.45 19.76
C SER A 464 -8.87 -17.24 20.31
N GLN A 465 -8.90 -18.57 20.26
CA GLN A 465 -7.86 -19.43 20.84
C GLN A 465 -6.86 -19.98 19.81
N LYS A 466 -7.24 -20.04 18.53
CA LYS A 466 -6.47 -20.71 17.48
C LYS A 466 -6.59 -19.96 16.15
N THR A 467 -6.00 -18.77 16.09
CA THR A 467 -5.93 -17.99 14.84
C THR A 467 -4.93 -18.60 13.88
N CYS A 468 -5.36 -18.97 12.67
CA CYS A 468 -4.49 -19.55 11.65
C CYS A 468 -3.36 -18.58 11.23
N PRO A 469 -2.15 -19.09 10.91
CA PRO A 469 -1.11 -18.25 10.33
C PRO A 469 -1.49 -17.78 8.93
N GLY A 470 -0.99 -16.59 8.55
CA GLY A 470 -1.22 -16.00 7.25
C GLY A 470 -2.56 -15.28 7.13
N ALA A 471 -2.86 -14.81 5.92
CA ALA A 471 -3.94 -13.88 5.63
C ALA A 471 -5.36 -14.48 5.67
N TYR A 472 -5.46 -15.81 5.70
CA TYR A 472 -6.69 -16.57 5.59
C TYR A 472 -6.99 -17.30 6.89
N GLU A 473 -8.20 -17.15 7.41
CA GLU A 473 -8.69 -17.97 8.52
C GLU A 473 -9.50 -19.17 8.03
N TYR A 474 -9.17 -20.37 8.49
CA TYR A 474 -9.92 -21.57 8.15
C TYR A 474 -11.24 -21.65 8.93
N VAL A 475 -12.37 -21.67 8.21
CA VAL A 475 -13.72 -21.62 8.78
C VAL A 475 -14.30 -22.98 9.20
N GLY A 476 -13.68 -24.10 8.83
CA GLY A 476 -14.18 -25.44 9.18
C GLY A 476 -13.86 -25.89 10.62
N GLU A 477 -14.49 -26.98 11.07
CA GLU A 477 -14.47 -27.51 12.45
C GLU A 477 -13.17 -28.25 12.85
N ASN A 478 -12.24 -28.48 11.92
CA ASN A 478 -10.97 -29.20 12.17
C ASN A 478 -9.77 -28.26 12.40
N ASP A 479 -10.01 -26.99 12.73
CA ASP A 479 -8.98 -26.02 13.02
C ASP A 479 -8.14 -26.39 14.24
N GLY A 480 -6.85 -26.59 14.01
CA GLY A 480 -5.90 -26.78 15.10
C GLY A 480 -6.10 -28.06 15.89
N LYS A 481 -6.42 -29.18 15.21
CA LYS A 481 -5.95 -30.50 15.68
C LYS A 481 -4.43 -30.56 15.53
N THR A 482 -3.71 -29.81 16.36
CA THR A 482 -2.30 -30.08 16.63
C THR A 482 -2.28 -31.23 17.62
N ALA A 483 -1.88 -32.42 17.15
CA ALA A 483 -1.15 -33.30 18.04
C ALA A 483 0.12 -32.52 18.42
N LEU A 484 0.17 -32.03 19.65
CA LEU A 484 1.27 -31.27 20.24
C LEU A 484 2.50 -32.17 20.50
N ASP A 485 2.49 -33.42 20.02
CA ASP A 485 3.51 -34.43 20.15
C ASP A 485 4.13 -34.81 18.79
N GLY A 486 5.12 -34.02 18.36
CA GLY A 486 6.35 -34.57 17.80
C GLY A 486 6.34 -35.22 16.40
N THR A 487 5.20 -35.45 15.77
CA THR A 487 5.17 -36.03 14.42
C THR A 487 3.99 -35.50 13.62
N LEU A 488 4.29 -34.69 12.61
CA LEU A 488 3.38 -34.55 11.48
C LEU A 488 3.21 -35.98 10.92
N PRO A 489 2.00 -36.42 10.51
CA PRO A 489 1.92 -37.64 9.73
C PRO A 489 2.83 -37.45 8.52
N ASP A 490 3.80 -38.34 8.35
CA ASP A 490 4.47 -38.54 7.08
C ASP A 490 3.38 -38.86 6.08
N LEU A 491 2.93 -37.83 5.36
CA LEU A 491 2.18 -38.03 4.14
C LEU A 491 3.21 -38.59 3.16
N ASN A 492 3.17 -39.91 3.05
CA ASN A 492 3.97 -40.75 2.16
C ASN A 492 4.56 -39.96 1.00
N VAL A 493 5.89 -39.91 1.02
CA VAL A 493 6.75 -39.76 -0.13
C VAL A 493 6.44 -40.92 -1.09
N ASN A 494 5.37 -40.80 -1.87
CA ASN A 494 5.19 -41.64 -3.04
C ASN A 494 5.78 -40.90 -4.22
N ASN A 495 7.07 -41.22 -4.42
CA ASN A 495 7.83 -41.26 -5.66
C ASN A 495 7.04 -40.93 -6.95
N GLY A 496 7.47 -39.84 -7.58
CA GLY A 496 7.69 -39.78 -9.03
C GLY A 496 6.47 -39.56 -9.92
N GLN A 497 6.72 -38.80 -10.99
CA GLN A 497 5.87 -38.55 -12.17
C GLN A 497 4.82 -37.43 -11.95
N TRP A 498 4.83 -36.28 -12.63
CA TRP A 498 5.62 -35.70 -13.73
C TRP A 498 5.92 -34.23 -13.42
#